data_AF-A0A1I4SZX1-F1
#
_entry.id   AF-A0A1I4SZX1-F1
#
_cell.length_a   1.000
_cell.length_b   1.000
_cell.length_c   1.000
_cell.angle_alpha   90.00
_cell.angle_beta   90.00
_cell.angle_gamma   90.00
#
_symmetry.space_group_name_H-M   'P 1'
#
loop_
_entity.id
_entity.type
_entity.pdbx_description
1 polymer ?
#
loop_
_entity_poly.entity_id
_entity_poly.type
_entity_poly.pdbx_seq_one_letter_code
_entity_poly.pdbx_strand_id
1 'polypeptide(L)'
;MTDPKDDEDPEVGSTGVSLPLHESFTTLKDHLRSGRLGEEEQKRLAALLEGEDEAGGAILLTGIRKELFTGPLPPADQLNRYDEETRAVILRMAEKEQAHEHDMRERSLLGAIRKDRRGQYMGLIIALSGLLAAAWIAPSSATAAAIIGGLDLFGMVTVFVAPRILERTQRESPESTH
;
A
#
# COMPACT_ATOMS: atom_id res chain seq x y z
N MET A 1 51.32 -59.14 -48.46
CA MET A 1 52.60 -58.66 -47.88
C MET A 1 52.21 -57.85 -46.66
N THR A 2 52.79 -58.13 -45.49
CA THR A 2 52.67 -57.35 -44.23
C THR A 2 51.26 -56.94 -43.74
N ASP A 3 50.75 -57.76 -42.82
CA ASP A 3 50.06 -57.42 -41.55
C ASP A 3 50.84 -56.35 -40.72
N PRO A 4 50.35 -55.68 -39.64
CA PRO A 4 49.06 -55.74 -38.89
C PRO A 4 48.41 -54.31 -38.69
N LYS A 5 47.55 -53.91 -37.71
CA LYS A 5 46.86 -54.49 -36.51
C LYS A 5 45.68 -53.58 -36.03
N ASP A 6 44.94 -54.02 -35.01
CA ASP A 6 44.23 -53.27 -33.92
C ASP A 6 43.00 -52.36 -34.18
N ASP A 7 41.81 -52.95 -33.98
CA ASP A 7 40.80 -52.72 -32.90
C ASP A 7 40.29 -51.32 -32.41
N GLU A 8 39.04 -51.38 -31.94
CA GLU A 8 38.24 -50.45 -31.10
C GLU A 8 37.47 -49.24 -31.70
N ASP A 9 36.44 -48.83 -30.94
CA ASP A 9 35.18 -48.16 -31.32
C ASP A 9 35.25 -46.60 -31.31
N PRO A 10 34.18 -45.84 -31.68
CA PRO A 10 34.31 -44.43 -32.11
C PRO A 10 34.29 -43.36 -31.00
N GLU A 11 35.13 -42.32 -31.17
CA GLU A 11 35.18 -41.12 -30.30
C GLU A 11 35.00 -39.79 -31.08
N VAL A 12 33.88 -39.11 -30.78
CA VAL A 12 33.71 -37.67 -30.47
C VAL A 12 34.42 -36.56 -31.29
N GLY A 13 33.60 -35.60 -31.77
CA GLY A 13 33.96 -34.18 -31.94
C GLY A 13 33.58 -33.56 -33.30
N SER A 14 33.30 -32.25 -33.43
CA SER A 14 33.00 -31.21 -32.43
C SER A 14 32.40 -29.97 -33.11
N THR A 15 31.21 -29.50 -32.70
CA THR A 15 30.70 -28.10 -32.73
C THR A 15 29.22 -28.08 -32.31
N GLY A 16 28.68 -27.02 -31.69
CA GLY A 16 29.35 -25.80 -31.26
C GLY A 16 28.49 -24.54 -31.21
N VAL A 17 27.21 -24.61 -30.81
CA VAL A 17 26.38 -23.42 -30.56
C VAL A 17 25.64 -23.60 -29.24
N SER A 18 25.90 -22.70 -28.28
CA SER A 18 25.20 -22.62 -27.00
C SER A 18 24.55 -21.25 -26.84
N LEU A 19 23.42 -21.22 -26.12
CA LEU A 19 22.52 -20.06 -25.89
C LEU A 19 21.65 -19.63 -27.10
N PRO A 20 20.46 -19.05 -26.85
CA PRO A 20 19.92 -18.62 -25.55
C PRO A 20 18.63 -19.34 -25.11
N LEU A 21 18.63 -19.90 -23.88
CA LEU A 21 17.40 -20.25 -23.15
C LEU A 21 16.45 -19.04 -23.00
N HIS A 22 16.99 -17.81 -23.09
CA HIS A 22 16.25 -16.57 -22.99
C HIS A 22 15.19 -16.39 -24.10
N GLU A 23 15.44 -16.80 -25.36
CA GLU A 23 14.42 -16.69 -26.43
C GLU A 23 13.23 -17.63 -26.18
N SER A 24 13.51 -18.88 -25.80
CA SER A 24 12.49 -19.84 -25.38
C SER A 24 11.70 -19.31 -24.19
N PHE A 25 12.37 -18.70 -23.22
CA PHE A 25 11.73 -18.12 -22.03
C PHE A 25 10.89 -16.88 -22.34
N THR A 26 11.33 -15.96 -23.22
CA THR A 26 10.50 -14.83 -23.66
C THR A 26 9.28 -15.29 -24.44
N THR A 27 9.43 -16.30 -25.31
CA THR A 27 8.30 -16.88 -26.06
C THR A 27 7.29 -17.52 -25.11
N LEU A 28 7.75 -18.35 -24.17
CA LEU A 28 6.90 -18.98 -23.14
C LEU A 28 6.19 -17.93 -22.26
N LYS A 29 6.88 -16.83 -21.91
CA LYS A 29 6.33 -15.72 -21.12
C LYS A 29 5.24 -14.94 -21.86
N ASP A 30 5.34 -14.78 -23.17
CA ASP A 30 4.31 -14.10 -23.97
C ASP A 30 3.14 -15.04 -24.35
N HIS A 31 3.38 -16.35 -24.44
CA HIS A 31 2.31 -17.37 -24.52
C HIS A 31 1.55 -17.51 -23.19
N LEU A 32 2.25 -17.49 -22.05
CA LEU A 32 1.66 -17.31 -20.70
C LEU A 32 0.77 -16.06 -20.63
N ARG A 33 1.30 -14.89 -21.02
CA ARG A 33 0.57 -13.62 -20.99
C ARG A 33 -0.63 -13.55 -21.93
N SER A 34 -0.62 -14.30 -23.03
CA SER A 34 -1.74 -14.37 -23.97
C SER A 34 -2.68 -15.56 -23.72
N GLY A 35 -2.52 -16.29 -22.61
CA GLY A 35 -3.41 -17.37 -22.18
C GLY A 35 -3.43 -18.59 -23.12
N ARG A 36 -2.38 -18.78 -23.92
CA ARG A 36 -2.31 -19.81 -24.98
C ARG A 36 -1.03 -20.63 -24.86
N LEU A 37 -0.94 -21.40 -23.78
CA LEU A 37 0.07 -22.45 -23.63
C LEU A 37 -0.44 -23.76 -24.25
N GLY A 38 0.24 -24.27 -25.27
CA GLY A 38 0.00 -25.62 -25.77
C GLY A 38 0.43 -26.68 -24.75
N GLU A 39 -0.13 -27.89 -24.83
CA GLU A 39 0.18 -28.96 -23.86
C GLU A 39 1.68 -29.26 -23.74
N GLU A 40 2.43 -29.19 -24.83
CA GLU A 40 3.89 -29.40 -24.83
C GLU A 40 4.65 -28.29 -24.10
N GLU A 41 4.12 -27.07 -24.09
CA GLU A 41 4.66 -25.94 -23.31
C GLU A 41 4.30 -26.08 -21.83
N GLN A 42 3.08 -26.56 -21.54
CA GLN A 42 2.65 -26.90 -20.17
C GLN A 42 3.48 -28.05 -19.58
N LYS A 43 3.73 -29.12 -20.34
CA LYS A 43 4.60 -30.24 -19.94
C LYS A 43 6.05 -29.81 -19.73
N ARG A 44 6.57 -28.89 -20.55
CA ARG A 44 7.91 -28.32 -20.36
C ARG A 44 7.99 -27.40 -19.14
N LEU A 45 6.96 -26.60 -18.88
CA LEU A 45 6.87 -25.79 -17.66
C LEU A 45 6.74 -26.67 -16.42
N ALA A 46 5.95 -27.74 -16.47
CA ALA A 46 5.85 -28.74 -15.42
C ALA A 46 7.20 -29.43 -15.18
N ALA A 47 7.90 -29.91 -16.22
CA ALA A 47 9.23 -30.51 -16.08
C ALA A 47 10.31 -29.54 -15.55
N LEU A 48 10.13 -28.22 -15.73
CA LEU A 48 10.98 -27.18 -15.13
C LEU A 48 10.59 -26.81 -13.68
N LEU A 49 9.49 -27.36 -13.16
CA LEU A 49 8.99 -27.16 -11.78
C LEU A 49 9.06 -28.46 -10.95
N GLU A 50 8.85 -29.61 -11.58
CA GLU A 50 9.05 -30.97 -11.04
C GLU A 50 10.52 -31.43 -11.16
N GLY A 51 11.35 -30.71 -11.91
CA GLY A 51 12.79 -30.91 -11.96
C GLY A 51 13.46 -30.43 -10.66
N GLU A 52 13.45 -31.27 -9.63
CA GLU A 52 14.03 -31.04 -8.30
C GLU A 52 15.59 -31.03 -8.30
N ASP A 53 16.18 -30.19 -9.14
CA ASP A 53 17.51 -29.65 -8.88
C ASP A 53 17.35 -28.57 -7.79
N GLU A 54 17.91 -28.75 -6.59
CA GLU A 54 17.67 -27.82 -5.46
C GLU A 54 18.10 -26.36 -5.77
N ALA A 55 18.95 -26.17 -6.78
CA ALA A 55 19.28 -24.86 -7.31
C ALA A 55 18.14 -24.20 -8.10
N GLY A 56 17.34 -24.97 -8.87
CA GLY A 56 16.35 -24.44 -9.82
C GLY A 56 15.18 -23.72 -9.14
N GLY A 57 14.54 -24.40 -8.18
CA GLY A 57 13.46 -23.81 -7.36
C GLY A 57 13.96 -22.60 -6.55
N ALA A 58 15.19 -22.67 -6.02
CA ALA A 58 15.81 -21.57 -5.29
C ALA A 58 16.06 -20.33 -6.18
N ILE A 59 16.53 -20.53 -7.42
CA ILE A 59 16.80 -19.44 -8.39
C ILE A 59 15.53 -18.66 -8.71
N LEU A 60 14.38 -19.34 -8.89
CA LEU A 60 13.09 -18.66 -9.15
C LEU A 60 12.59 -17.85 -7.95
N LEU A 61 12.85 -18.28 -6.70
CA LEU A 61 12.47 -17.53 -5.50
C LEU A 61 13.45 -16.40 -5.13
N THR A 62 14.71 -16.50 -5.56
CA THR A 62 15.79 -15.57 -5.18
C THR A 62 15.73 -14.22 -5.91
N GLY A 63 14.99 -14.13 -7.02
CA GLY A 63 15.14 -13.04 -8.01
C GLY A 63 14.76 -11.61 -7.58
N ILE A 64 13.93 -11.39 -6.55
CA ILE A 64 13.41 -10.03 -6.22
C ILE A 64 13.35 -9.76 -4.71
N ARG A 65 14.52 -9.57 -4.06
CA ARG A 65 14.58 -8.91 -2.74
C ARG A 65 14.39 -7.40 -2.89
N LYS A 66 13.15 -6.94 -3.05
CA LYS A 66 12.84 -5.50 -3.09
C LYS A 66 12.89 -4.91 -1.68
N GLU A 67 14.04 -4.37 -1.29
CA GLU A 67 14.19 -3.63 -0.04
C GLU A 67 13.40 -2.31 -0.12
N LEU A 68 12.33 -2.21 0.67
CA LEU A 68 11.45 -1.05 0.75
C LEU A 68 11.89 -0.18 1.92
N PHE A 69 12.53 0.96 1.61
CA PHE A 69 12.93 1.93 2.62
C PHE A 69 11.87 3.03 2.77
N THR A 70 11.47 3.30 4.00
CA THR A 70 10.44 4.28 4.35
C THR A 70 10.99 5.25 5.38
N GLY A 71 11.14 6.52 5.01
CA GLY A 71 11.67 7.59 5.85
C GLY A 71 12.77 8.41 5.17
N PRO A 72 13.22 9.51 5.78
CA PRO A 72 14.17 10.44 5.17
C PRO A 72 15.65 10.04 5.33
N LEU A 73 15.94 8.91 5.97
CA LEU A 73 17.29 8.39 6.19
C LEU A 73 17.51 7.08 5.42
N PRO A 74 18.65 6.90 4.72
CA PRO A 74 19.02 5.61 4.16
C PRO A 74 19.44 4.64 5.29
N PRO A 75 19.49 3.32 5.01
CA PRO A 75 20.00 2.31 5.94
C PRO A 75 21.37 2.64 6.51
N ALA A 76 21.63 2.27 7.76
CA ALA A 76 22.90 2.57 8.43
C ALA A 76 24.13 1.99 7.69
N ASP A 77 24.01 0.80 7.09
CA ASP A 77 25.07 0.19 6.30
C ASP A 77 25.33 0.90 4.97
N GLN A 78 24.38 1.68 4.45
CA GLN A 78 24.55 2.54 3.28
C GLN A 78 25.06 3.93 3.70
N LEU A 79 24.51 4.50 4.77
CA LEU A 79 24.91 5.79 5.35
C LEU A 79 26.40 5.80 5.75
N ASN A 80 26.91 4.67 6.23
CA ASN A 80 28.32 4.49 6.61
C ASN A 80 29.27 4.30 5.41
N ARG A 81 28.78 4.10 4.18
CA ARG A 81 29.61 4.01 2.96
C ARG A 81 29.94 5.38 2.36
N TYR A 82 29.14 6.40 2.69
CA TYR A 82 29.43 7.78 2.32
C TYR A 82 30.55 8.35 3.19
N ASP A 83 31.30 9.30 2.63
CA ASP A 83 32.23 10.15 3.36
C ASP A 83 31.50 11.03 4.39
N GLU A 84 32.27 11.66 5.29
CA GLU A 84 31.69 12.43 6.40
C GLU A 84 30.96 13.71 5.96
N GLU A 85 31.37 14.35 4.86
CA GLU A 85 30.70 15.55 4.35
C GLU A 85 29.35 15.19 3.74
N THR A 86 29.32 14.21 2.84
CA THR A 86 28.08 13.66 2.26
C THR A 86 27.15 13.14 3.36
N ARG A 87 27.67 12.43 4.37
CA ARG A 87 26.87 11.94 5.51
C ARG A 87 26.27 13.09 6.32
N ALA A 88 27.05 14.12 6.62
CA ALA A 88 26.57 15.31 7.33
C ALA A 88 25.51 16.08 6.52
N VAL A 89 25.60 16.11 5.19
CA VAL A 89 24.57 16.68 4.31
C VAL A 89 23.29 15.85 4.36
N ILE A 90 23.37 14.51 4.25
CA ILE A 90 22.21 13.61 4.35
C ILE A 90 21.50 13.76 5.71
N LEU A 91 22.25 13.77 6.81
CA LEU A 91 21.70 13.96 8.16
C LEU A 91 20.98 15.31 8.30
N ARG A 92 21.58 16.40 7.79
CA ARG A 92 20.96 17.74 7.80
C ARG A 92 19.73 17.86 6.89
N MET A 93 19.65 17.08 5.81
CA MET A 93 18.43 17.00 4.99
C MET A 93 17.33 16.26 5.75
N ALA A 94 17.65 15.11 6.36
CA ALA A 94 16.69 14.33 7.13
C ALA A 94 16.16 15.05 8.38
N GLU A 95 17.02 15.78 9.10
CA GLU A 95 16.64 16.64 10.23
C GLU A 95 15.64 17.73 9.79
N LYS A 96 15.92 18.42 8.67
CA LYS A 96 15.01 19.43 8.10
C LYS A 96 13.69 18.83 7.65
N GLU A 97 13.72 17.66 7.02
CA GLU A 97 12.51 16.96 6.57
C GLU A 97 11.66 16.55 7.77
N GLN A 98 12.25 15.96 8.82
CA GLN A 98 11.55 15.65 10.07
C GLN A 98 10.96 16.89 10.74
N ALA A 99 11.72 18.00 10.80
CA ALA A 99 11.22 19.25 11.35
C ALA A 99 10.05 19.84 10.54
N HIS A 100 10.12 19.77 9.20
CA HIS A 100 9.05 20.23 8.31
C HIS A 100 7.79 19.36 8.44
N GLU A 101 7.95 18.03 8.46
CA GLU A 101 6.89 17.06 8.72
C GLU A 101 6.22 17.29 10.08
N HIS A 102 7.00 17.62 11.11
CA HIS A 102 6.48 17.89 12.45
C HIS A 102 5.67 19.20 12.49
N ASP A 103 6.20 20.27 11.90
CA ASP A 103 5.51 21.55 11.72
C ASP A 103 4.23 21.41 10.87
N MET A 104 4.25 20.62 9.79
CA MET A 104 3.06 20.33 8.98
C MET A 104 2.01 19.54 9.76
N ARG A 105 2.41 18.51 10.53
CA ARG A 105 1.49 17.73 11.37
C ARG A 105 0.89 18.58 12.48
N GLU A 106 1.68 19.42 13.17
CA GLU A 106 1.18 20.35 14.18
C GLU A 106 0.20 21.37 13.57
N ARG A 107 0.58 22.03 12.47
CA ARG A 107 -0.29 23.01 11.77
C ARG A 107 -1.59 22.38 11.28
N SER A 108 -1.55 21.13 10.83
CA SER A 108 -2.74 20.38 10.40
C SER A 108 -3.65 20.04 11.57
N LEU A 109 -3.09 19.55 12.68
CA LEU A 109 -3.83 19.26 13.92
C LEU A 109 -4.44 20.52 14.52
N LEU A 110 -3.67 21.60 14.65
CA LEU A 110 -4.18 22.92 15.06
C LEU A 110 -5.19 23.48 14.06
N GLY A 111 -5.06 23.16 12.77
CA GLY A 111 -6.05 23.48 11.73
C GLY A 111 -7.40 22.82 11.99
N ALA A 112 -7.40 21.50 12.23
CA ALA A 112 -8.59 20.74 12.60
C ALA A 112 -9.22 21.27 13.89
N ILE A 113 -8.46 21.37 14.98
CA ILE A 113 -8.95 21.86 16.29
C ILE A 113 -9.58 23.27 16.16
N ARG A 114 -8.99 24.17 15.37
CA ARG A 114 -9.56 25.51 15.12
C ARG A 114 -10.82 25.47 14.25
N LYS A 115 -10.90 24.56 13.27
CA LYS A 115 -12.10 24.34 12.44
C LYS A 115 -13.25 23.80 13.29
N ASP A 116 -12.99 22.77 14.08
CA ASP A 116 -13.99 22.08 14.89
C ASP A 116 -14.52 23.00 16.00
N ARG A 117 -13.64 23.73 16.69
CA ARG A 117 -14.05 24.74 17.69
C ARG A 117 -14.87 25.88 17.08
N ARG A 118 -14.58 26.30 15.84
CA ARG A 118 -15.43 27.27 15.12
C ARG A 118 -16.79 26.67 14.77
N GLY A 119 -16.84 25.42 14.31
CA GLY A 119 -18.08 24.68 14.05
C GLY A 119 -18.96 24.56 15.29
N GLN A 120 -18.37 24.19 16.43
CA GLN A 120 -19.06 24.10 17.73
C GLN A 120 -19.68 25.44 18.15
N TYR A 121 -18.95 26.56 18.04
CA TYR A 121 -19.52 27.88 18.36
C TYR A 121 -20.67 28.27 17.42
N MET A 122 -20.57 28.00 16.12
CA MET A 122 -21.65 28.30 15.17
C MET A 122 -22.89 27.43 15.41
N GLY A 123 -22.70 26.13 15.68
CA GLY A 123 -23.79 25.22 16.06
C GLY A 123 -24.49 25.64 17.35
N LEU A 124 -23.73 26.06 18.36
CA LEU A 124 -24.27 26.58 19.62
C LEU A 124 -25.08 27.86 19.42
N ILE A 125 -24.61 28.80 18.58
CA ILE A 125 -25.35 30.03 18.25
C ILE A 125 -26.66 29.70 17.52
N ILE A 126 -26.65 28.76 16.58
CA ILE A 126 -27.85 28.31 15.86
C ILE A 126 -28.86 27.70 16.84
N ALA A 127 -28.44 26.75 17.69
CA ALA A 127 -29.33 26.10 18.66
C ALA A 127 -29.92 27.10 19.67
N LEU A 128 -29.09 27.99 20.23
CA LEU A 128 -29.57 29.05 21.10
C LEU A 128 -30.58 29.98 20.40
N SER A 129 -30.39 30.28 19.10
CA SER A 129 -31.34 31.10 18.34
C SER A 129 -32.67 30.38 18.09
N GLY A 130 -32.66 29.07 17.83
CA GLY A 130 -33.86 28.24 17.68
C GLY A 130 -34.66 28.15 18.99
N LEU A 131 -33.95 27.86 20.10
CA LEU A 131 -34.54 27.80 21.43
C LEU A 131 -35.12 29.16 21.89
N LEU A 132 -34.43 30.27 21.62
CA LEU A 132 -34.93 31.63 21.89
C LEU A 132 -36.17 31.96 21.05
N ALA A 133 -36.19 31.58 19.77
CA ALA A 133 -37.36 31.77 18.90
C ALA A 133 -38.57 30.96 19.39
N ALA A 134 -38.36 29.70 19.81
CA ALA A 134 -39.41 28.88 20.43
C ALA A 134 -39.94 29.52 21.73
N ALA A 135 -39.05 29.96 22.62
CA ALA A 135 -39.44 30.62 23.87
C ALA A 135 -40.21 31.94 23.64
N TRP A 136 -39.83 32.72 22.63
CA TRP A 136 -40.52 33.97 22.27
C TRP A 136 -41.91 33.73 21.66
N ILE A 137 -42.11 32.63 20.93
CA ILE A 137 -43.38 32.26 20.30
C ILE A 137 -44.32 31.51 21.26
N ALA A 138 -43.81 30.89 22.32
CA ALA A 138 -44.61 30.09 23.25
C ALA A 138 -45.87 30.81 23.83
N PRO A 139 -45.85 32.12 24.16
CA PRO A 139 -47.05 32.84 24.62
C PRO A 139 -48.12 33.07 23.54
N SER A 140 -47.77 33.03 22.24
CA SER A 140 -48.70 33.26 21.14
C SER A 140 -49.16 31.98 20.43
N SER A 141 -48.30 30.94 20.40
CA SER A 141 -48.66 29.61 19.91
C SER A 141 -47.78 28.52 20.52
N ALA A 142 -48.34 27.82 21.51
CA ALA A 142 -47.69 26.66 22.14
C ALA A 142 -47.36 25.57 21.10
N THR A 143 -48.22 25.34 20.10
CA THR A 143 -47.98 24.36 19.03
C THR A 143 -46.78 24.74 18.16
N ALA A 144 -46.64 26.01 17.78
CA ALA A 144 -45.50 26.46 16.99
C ALA A 144 -44.19 26.39 17.79
N ALA A 145 -44.21 26.81 19.06
CA ALA A 145 -43.06 26.70 19.95
C ALA A 145 -42.63 25.25 20.19
N ALA A 146 -43.59 24.32 20.36
CA ALA A 146 -43.31 22.90 20.51
C ALA A 146 -42.68 22.28 19.25
N ILE A 147 -43.12 22.67 18.05
CA ILE A 147 -42.51 22.23 16.78
C ILE A 147 -41.08 22.76 16.66
N ILE A 148 -40.85 24.06 16.90
CA ILE A 148 -39.53 24.68 16.76
C ILE A 148 -38.55 24.08 17.78
N GLY A 149 -38.91 24.04 19.07
CA GLY A 149 -38.07 23.47 20.12
C GLY A 149 -37.86 21.96 19.99
N GLY A 150 -38.86 21.23 19.47
CA GLY A 150 -38.74 19.80 19.17
C GLY A 150 -37.76 19.51 18.04
N LEU A 151 -37.80 20.30 16.95
CA LEU A 151 -36.85 20.20 15.84
C LEU A 151 -35.43 20.59 16.25
N ASP A 152 -35.27 21.64 17.06
CA ASP A 152 -33.97 22.08 17.59
C ASP A 152 -33.31 21.00 18.46
N LEU A 153 -34.07 20.46 19.43
CA LEU A 153 -33.61 19.37 20.28
C LEU A 153 -33.31 18.09 19.50
N PHE A 154 -34.15 17.72 18.51
CA PHE A 154 -33.92 16.55 17.68
C PHE A 154 -32.67 16.72 16.78
N GLY A 155 -32.46 17.92 16.22
CA GLY A 155 -31.27 18.27 15.46
C GLY A 155 -30.00 18.17 16.32
N MET A 156 -30.02 18.75 17.52
CA MET A 156 -28.93 18.64 18.49
C MET A 156 -28.62 17.18 18.85
N VAL A 157 -29.63 16.37 19.22
CA VAL A 157 -29.43 14.94 19.52
C VAL A 157 -28.86 14.19 18.32
N THR A 158 -29.34 14.48 17.09
CA THR A 158 -28.83 13.86 15.87
C THR A 158 -27.35 14.18 15.65
N VAL A 159 -26.93 15.44 15.83
CA VAL A 159 -25.52 15.86 15.68
C VAL A 159 -24.60 15.20 16.72
N PHE A 160 -25.06 15.01 17.96
CA PHE A 160 -24.27 14.32 18.99
C PHE A 160 -24.24 12.79 18.86
N VAL A 161 -25.30 12.17 18.33
CA VAL A 161 -25.43 10.70 18.26
C VAL A 161 -24.89 10.12 16.94
N ALA A 162 -25.09 10.80 15.80
CA ALA A 162 -24.71 10.27 14.49
C ALA A 162 -23.21 9.90 14.34
N PRO A 163 -22.23 10.69 14.85
CA PRO A 163 -20.81 10.31 14.80
C PRO A 163 -20.56 8.97 15.50
N ARG A 164 -21.17 8.77 16.67
CA ARG A 164 -21.02 7.57 17.51
C ARG A 164 -21.68 6.31 16.93
N ILE A 165 -22.62 6.48 16.00
CA ILE A 165 -23.16 5.37 15.19
C ILE A 165 -22.17 5.04 14.07
N LEU A 166 -21.70 6.05 13.33
CA LEU A 166 -20.79 5.86 12.20
C LEU A 166 -19.43 5.26 12.60
N GLU A 167 -18.93 5.60 13.80
CA GLU A 167 -17.75 4.98 14.43
C GLU A 167 -17.92 3.49 14.73
N ARG A 168 -19.14 2.99 14.95
CA ARG A 168 -19.40 1.57 15.22
C ARG A 168 -19.40 0.76 13.95
N THR A 169 -20.13 1.20 12.93
CA THR A 169 -20.20 0.52 11.63
C THR A 169 -18.82 0.35 10.98
N GLN A 170 -17.90 1.31 11.16
CA GLN A 170 -16.51 1.19 10.69
C GLN A 170 -15.66 0.17 11.48
N ARG A 171 -15.99 -0.11 12.74
CA ARG A 171 -15.32 -1.15 13.56
C ARG A 171 -15.95 -2.53 13.40
N GLU A 172 -17.22 -2.56 13.02
CA GLU A 172 -18.00 -3.79 12.79
C GLU A 172 -17.91 -4.30 11.36
N SER A 173 -17.23 -3.58 10.45
CA SER A 173 -16.89 -4.05 9.10
C SER A 173 -15.69 -5.01 9.18
N PRO A 174 -15.86 -6.33 9.04
CA PRO A 174 -14.76 -7.27 9.19
C PRO A 174 -13.89 -7.25 7.94
N GLU A 175 -12.59 -7.44 8.16
CA GLU A 175 -11.56 -7.69 7.15
C GLU A 175 -11.99 -8.85 6.23
N SER A 176 -12.51 -8.52 5.04
CA SER A 176 -13.09 -9.50 4.12
C SER A 176 -12.01 -10.17 3.27
N THR A 177 -11.38 -11.18 3.86
CA THR A 177 -10.67 -12.31 3.22
C THR A 177 -10.01 -12.04 1.87
N HIS A 178 -8.69 -11.83 1.91
CA HIS A 178 -7.78 -12.16 0.81
C HIS A 178 -7.16 -13.53 1.04
#